data_AF-F3GNN3-F1
#
_entry.id   AF-F3GNN3-F1
#
_cell.length_a   1.000
_cell.length_b   1.000
_cell.length_c   1.000
_cell.angle_alpha   90.00
_cell.angle_beta   90.00
_cell.angle_gamma   90.00
#
_symmetry.space_group_name_H-M   'P 1'
#
loop_
_entity.id
_entity.type
_entity.pdbx_description
1 polymer ?
#
loop_
_entity_poly.entity_id
_entity_poly.type
_entity_poly.pdbx_seq_one_letter_code
_entity_poly.pdbx_strand_id
1 'polypeptide(L)'
;CIGVNRPADTARAAKEAVERGFTAVKMNGTEELQFLDTFDKVDLALANVAAVRDAVGPNVGIGVDFHGRVHKPMAKVLMKELDP
;
A
#
# COMPACT_ATOMS: atom_id res chain seq x y z
N CYS A 1 5.90 -3.35 -9.77
CA CYS A 1 5.58 -2.73 -8.47
C CYS A 1 5.02 -1.35 -8.71
N ILE A 2 4.01 -0.96 -7.95
CA ILE A 2 3.43 0.38 -8.00
C ILE A 2 4.14 1.24 -6.95
N GLY A 3 4.69 2.39 -7.37
CA GLY A 3 5.30 3.35 -6.45
C GLY A 3 4.25 4.06 -5.60
N VAL A 4 4.60 4.39 -4.35
CA VAL A 4 3.80 5.27 -3.49
C VAL A 4 4.30 6.69 -3.70
N ASN A 5 3.41 7.60 -4.07
CA ASN A 5 3.70 9.03 -4.08
C ASN A 5 2.44 9.78 -3.66
N ARG A 6 1.34 9.61 -4.42
CA ARG A 6 0.00 10.07 -4.03
C ARG A 6 -1.02 8.93 -4.15
N PRO A 7 -2.02 8.83 -3.25
CA PRO A 7 -3.03 7.77 -3.29
C PRO A 7 -3.72 7.63 -4.66
N ALA A 8 -4.00 8.76 -5.32
CA ALA A 8 -4.62 8.78 -6.64
C ALA A 8 -3.74 8.13 -7.74
N ASP A 9 -2.43 8.34 -7.70
CA ASP A 9 -1.51 7.77 -8.69
C ASP A 9 -1.35 6.27 -8.50
N THR A 10 -1.25 5.83 -7.24
CA THR A 10 -1.16 4.40 -6.88
C THR A 10 -2.46 3.66 -7.25
N ALA A 11 -3.62 4.27 -7.00
CA ALA A 11 -4.92 3.74 -7.38
C ALA A 11 -5.08 3.61 -8.91
N ARG A 12 -4.68 4.64 -9.67
CA ARG A 12 -4.70 4.60 -11.14
C ARG A 12 -3.84 3.46 -11.68
N ALA A 13 -2.60 3.35 -11.21
CA ALA A 13 -1.70 2.29 -11.64
C ALA A 13 -2.21 0.88 -11.28
N ALA A 14 -2.88 0.73 -10.13
CA ALA A 14 -3.51 -0.53 -9.74
C ALA A 14 -4.68 -0.88 -10.67
N LYS A 15 -5.52 0.10 -11.00
CA LYS A 15 -6.63 -0.07 -11.94
C LYS A 15 -6.13 -0.49 -13.33
N GLU A 16 -5.12 0.18 -13.86
CA GLU A 16 -4.49 -0.18 -15.14
C GLU A 16 -3.92 -1.61 -15.13
N ALA A 17 -3.36 -2.07 -14.01
CA ALA A 17 -2.92 -3.46 -13.88
C ALA A 17 -4.11 -4.43 -13.92
N VAL A 18 -5.19 -4.15 -13.21
CA VAL A 18 -6.37 -5.02 -13.23
C VAL A 18 -7.04 -5.05 -14.61
N GLU A 19 -7.11 -3.90 -15.30
CA GLU A 19 -7.59 -3.81 -16.68
C GLU A 19 -6.76 -4.65 -17.66
N ARG A 20 -5.48 -4.86 -17.37
CA ARG A 20 -4.58 -5.76 -18.11
C ARG A 20 -4.77 -7.25 -17.76
N GLY A 21 -5.71 -7.59 -16.89
CA GLY A 21 -6.02 -8.96 -16.49
C GLY A 21 -5.25 -9.48 -15.27
N PHE A 22 -4.54 -8.62 -14.54
CA PHE A 22 -3.90 -9.03 -13.30
C PHE A 22 -4.93 -9.19 -12.16
N THR A 23 -4.83 -10.29 -11.41
CA THR A 23 -5.67 -10.57 -10.24
C THR A 23 -5.03 -10.15 -8.92
N ALA A 24 -3.79 -9.68 -8.95
CA ALA A 24 -3.08 -9.16 -7.79
C ALA A 24 -2.10 -8.05 -8.18
N VAL A 25 -1.92 -7.09 -7.27
CA VAL A 25 -0.99 -5.96 -7.40
C VAL A 25 -0.06 -5.89 -6.21
N LYS A 26 1.21 -5.52 -6.45
CA LYS A 26 2.19 -5.20 -5.40
C LYS A 26 2.53 -3.72 -5.42
N MET A 27 2.31 -3.04 -4.31
CA MET A 27 2.65 -1.63 -4.09
C MET A 27 3.73 -1.49 -3.03
N ASN A 28 4.49 -0.40 -3.11
CA ASN A 28 5.40 -0.02 -2.03
C ASN A 28 4.58 0.42 -0.81
N GLY A 29 5.12 0.26 0.40
CA GLY A 29 4.49 0.73 1.65
C GLY A 29 5.02 2.08 2.13
N THR A 30 6.19 2.50 1.66
CA THR A 30 6.81 3.81 1.92
C THR A 30 7.42 4.37 0.64
N GLU A 31 7.65 5.68 0.61
CA GLU A 31 8.53 6.29 -0.39
C GLU A 31 9.93 5.67 -0.33
N GLU A 32 10.63 5.59 -1.46
CA GLU A 32 11.87 4.81 -1.64
C GLU A 32 12.98 5.09 -0.60
N LEU A 33 12.99 6.27 0.02
CA LEU A 33 14.05 6.71 0.93
C LEU A 33 13.62 6.80 2.41
N GLN A 34 12.35 6.55 2.75
CA GLN A 34 11.84 6.83 4.11
C GLN A 34 11.48 5.58 4.92
N PHE A 35 11.90 5.59 6.20
CA PHE A 35 11.42 4.67 7.23
C PHE A 35 10.03 5.08 7.74
N LEU A 36 9.23 4.07 8.07
CA LEU A 36 7.94 4.21 8.71
C LEU A 36 8.15 4.22 10.24
N ASP A 37 8.30 5.43 10.76
CA ASP A 37 8.74 5.76 12.12
C ASP A 37 7.73 6.62 12.90
N THR A 38 6.68 7.09 12.24
CA THR A 38 5.66 8.01 12.76
C THR A 38 4.26 7.53 12.38
N PHE A 39 3.27 7.88 13.21
CA PHE A 39 1.87 7.52 12.96
C PHE A 39 1.33 8.15 11.67
N ASP A 40 1.70 9.41 11.37
CA ASP A 40 1.30 10.07 10.12
C ASP A 40 1.72 9.27 8.87
N LYS A 41 2.88 8.61 8.91
CA LYS A 41 3.34 7.73 7.81
C LYS A 41 2.58 6.41 7.76
N VAL A 42 2.13 5.88 8.91
CA VAL A 42 1.22 4.73 8.98
C VAL A 42 -0.09 5.10 8.30
N ASP A 43 -0.69 6.23 8.68
CA ASP A 43 -1.97 6.70 8.15
C ASP A 43 -1.89 6.94 6.65
N LEU A 44 -0.78 7.52 6.17
CA LEU A 44 -0.55 7.68 4.73
C LEU A 44 -0.46 6.31 4.03
N ALA A 45 0.26 5.34 4.58
CA ALA A 45 0.34 4.00 4.00
C ALA A 45 -1.05 3.33 3.94
N LEU A 46 -1.84 3.43 5.02
CA LEU A 46 -3.21 2.93 5.08
C LEU A 46 -4.10 3.62 4.05
N ALA A 47 -4.03 4.95 3.92
CA ALA A 47 -4.79 5.71 2.93
C ALA A 47 -4.46 5.29 1.49
N ASN A 48 -3.19 4.98 1.19
CA ASN A 48 -2.81 4.46 -0.13
C ASN A 48 -3.38 3.06 -0.38
N VAL A 49 -3.33 2.17 0.62
CA VAL A 49 -3.90 0.81 0.52
C VAL A 49 -5.42 0.86 0.32
N ALA A 50 -6.12 1.72 1.08
CA ALA A 50 -7.55 1.94 0.95
C ALA A 50 -7.91 2.47 -0.45
N ALA A 51 -7.18 3.48 -0.94
CA ALA A 51 -7.41 4.01 -2.29
C ALA A 51 -7.22 2.95 -3.38
N VAL A 52 -6.23 2.07 -3.25
CA VAL A 52 -6.04 0.94 -4.16
C VAL A 52 -7.22 -0.02 -4.05
N ARG A 53 -7.60 -0.43 -2.84
CA ARG A 53 -8.73 -1.34 -2.59
C ARG A 53 -10.02 -0.83 -3.20
N ASP A 54 -10.33 0.46 -3.04
CA ASP A 54 -11.51 1.09 -3.63
C ASP A 54 -11.47 1.09 -5.16
N ALA A 55 -10.29 1.29 -5.75
CA ALA A 55 -10.12 1.34 -7.20
C ALA A 55 -10.20 -0.04 -7.87
N VAL A 56 -9.75 -1.10 -7.21
CA VAL A 56 -9.66 -2.46 -7.79
C VAL A 56 -10.73 -3.43 -7.29
N GLY A 57 -11.42 -3.09 -6.21
CA GLY A 57 -12.44 -3.93 -5.58
C GLY A 57 -11.87 -5.02 -4.66
N PRO A 58 -12.76 -5.80 -4.01
CA PRO A 58 -12.37 -6.75 -2.96
C PRO A 58 -11.68 -8.02 -3.49
N ASN A 59 -11.87 -8.36 -4.77
CA ASN A 59 -11.43 -9.63 -5.35
C ASN A 59 -9.98 -9.60 -5.87
N VAL A 60 -9.30 -8.45 -5.78
CA VAL A 60 -7.91 -8.30 -6.23
C VAL A 60 -6.97 -8.41 -5.03
N GLY A 61 -5.95 -9.26 -5.15
CA GLY A 61 -4.91 -9.37 -4.12
C GLY A 61 -4.08 -8.10 -4.04
N ILE A 62 -3.86 -7.56 -2.84
CA ILE A 62 -3.02 -6.38 -2.62
C ILE A 62 -1.87 -6.77 -1.70
N GLY A 63 -0.65 -6.68 -2.22
CA GLY A 63 0.58 -6.84 -1.44
C GLY A 63 1.25 -5.48 -1.19
N VAL A 64 1.64 -5.22 0.06
CA VAL A 64 2.35 -4.00 0.45
C VAL A 64 3.78 -4.36 0.85
N ASP A 65 4.76 -3.76 0.16
CA ASP A 65 6.19 -4.04 0.36
C ASP A 65 6.91 -2.84 0.98
N PHE A 66 7.31 -2.99 2.23
CA PHE A 66 8.04 -1.96 2.96
C PHE A 66 9.57 -2.09 2.86
N HIS A 67 10.12 -3.11 2.18
CA HIS A 67 11.58 -3.28 1.99
C HIS A 67 12.42 -3.22 3.28
N GLY A 68 11.88 -3.70 4.40
CA GLY A 68 12.56 -3.65 5.71
C GLY A 68 12.57 -2.26 6.37
N ARG A 69 11.86 -1.26 5.81
CA ARG A 69 11.82 0.12 6.28
C ARG A 69 10.75 0.38 7.35
N VAL A 70 10.46 -0.62 8.18
CA VAL A 70 9.49 -0.52 9.28
C VAL A 70 10.19 -0.82 10.58
N HIS A 71 10.06 0.09 11.56
CA HIS A 71 10.55 -0.18 12.90
C HIS A 71 9.75 -1.34 13.53
N LYS A 72 10.44 -2.27 14.19
CA LYS A 72 9.85 -3.50 14.75
C LYS A 72 8.59 -3.26 15.61
N PRO A 73 8.50 -2.23 16.47
CA PRO A 73 7.26 -1.92 17.18
C PRO A 73 6.12 -1.51 16.24
N MET A 74 6.43 -0.75 15.19
CA MET A 74 5.46 -0.21 14.26
C MET A 74 4.93 -1.25 13.26
N ALA A 75 5.72 -2.29 12.98
CA ALA A 75 5.26 -3.44 12.20
C ALA A 75 4.05 -4.13 12.85
N LYS A 76 4.00 -4.20 14.20
CA LYS A 76 2.87 -4.77 14.93
C LYS A 76 1.61 -3.91 14.83
N VAL A 77 1.77 -2.59 14.78
CA VAL A 77 0.64 -1.65 14.62
C VAL A 77 0.09 -1.79 13.20
N LEU A 78 0.95 -1.69 12.20
CA LEU A 78 0.58 -1.85 10.78
C LEU A 78 -0.17 -3.16 10.50
N MET A 79 0.29 -4.29 11.04
CA MET A 79 -0.40 -5.57 10.83
C MET A 79 -1.81 -5.59 11.41
N LYS A 80 -2.07 -4.86 12.51
CA LYS A 80 -3.41 -4.76 13.10
C LYS A 80 -4.32 -3.84 12.29
N GLU A 81 -3.78 -2.72 11.81
CA GLU A 81 -4.56 -1.74 11.03
C GLU A 81 -4.86 -2.23 9.60
N LEU A 82 -4.06 -3.16 9.07
CA LEU A 82 -4.27 -3.79 7.77
C LEU A 82 -5.09 -5.08 7.82
N ASP A 83 -5.43 -5.57 9.03
CA ASP A 83 -6.33 -6.71 9.21
C ASP A 83 -7.77 -6.23 8.90
N PRO A 84 -8.50 -6.86 7.97
CA PRO A 84 -9.85 -6.43 7.57
C PRO A 84 -10.91 -6.48 8.67
#